data_AF-A0A923L890-F1
#
_entry.id   AF-A0A923L890-F1
#
_cell.length_a   1.000
_cell.length_b   1.000
_cell.length_c   1.000
_cell.angle_alpha   90.00
_cell.angle_beta   90.00
_cell.angle_gamma   90.00
#
_symmetry.space_group_name_H-M   'P 1'
#
loop_
_entity.id
_entity.type
_entity.pdbx_description
1 polymer ?
#
loop_
_entity_poly.entity_id
_entity_poly.type
_entity_poly.pdbx_seq_one_letter_code
_entity_poly.pdbx_strand_id
1 'polypeptide(L)' 'MNYTSEMEKALQASHQMGYAEYCRNLDNRMQVEKKRQEEYNQCKQLLAEIDSNLFK' A
#
# COMPACT_ATOMS: atom_id res chain seq x y z
N MET A 1 13.35 4.08 17.05
CA MET A 1 12.82 3.79 15.70
C MET A 1 11.86 4.90 15.38
N ASN A 2 12.18 5.77 14.44
CA ASN A 2 11.41 6.98 14.18
C ASN A 2 10.43 6.69 13.05
N TYR A 3 9.20 6.32 13.39
CA TYR A 3 8.07 6.27 12.46
C TYR A 3 7.08 7.36 12.87
N THR A 4 6.33 7.90 11.91
CA THR A 4 5.36 8.96 12.21
C THR A 4 4.06 8.38 12.75
N SER A 5 3.29 9.18 13.48
CA SER A 5 1.94 8.82 13.89
C SER A 5 1.06 8.41 12.72
N GLU A 6 1.30 9.01 11.54
CA GLU A 6 0.53 8.73 10.34
C GLU A 6 0.87 7.37 9.73
N MET A 7 2.13 6.93 9.81
CA MET A 7 2.52 5.58 9.40
C MET A 7 1.85 4.52 10.28
N GLU A 8 1.78 4.75 11.59
CA GLU A 8 1.08 3.88 12.54
C GLU A 8 -0.43 3.80 12.23
N LYS A 9 -1.07 4.97 12.08
CA LYS A 9 -2.51 5.05 11.76
C LYS A 9 -2.84 4.37 10.43
N ALA A 10 -2.02 4.58 9.40
CA ALA A 10 -2.22 3.99 8.08
C ALA A 10 -2.10 2.46 8.13
N LEU A 11 -1.09 1.91 8.80
CA LEU A 11 -0.95 0.46 8.97
C LEU A 11 -2.11 -0.13 9.78
N GLN A 12 -2.54 0.53 10.86
CA GLN A 12 -3.67 0.07 11.65
C GLN A 12 -4.98 0.10 10.85
N ALA A 13 -5.22 1.13 10.05
CA ALA A 13 -6.43 1.26 9.23
C ALA A 13 -6.46 0.26 8.08
N SER A 14 -5.34 0.06 7.37
CA SER A 14 -5.29 -0.72 6.13
C SER A 14 -4.98 -2.20 6.34
N HIS A 15 -4.27 -2.54 7.41
CA HIS A 15 -3.72 -3.86 7.67
C HIS A 15 -3.95 -4.37 9.10
N GLN A 16 -4.68 -3.60 9.93
CA GLN A 16 -5.01 -3.94 11.33
C GLN A 16 -3.76 -4.25 12.18
N MET A 17 -2.63 -3.64 11.83
CA MET A 17 -1.35 -3.90 12.47
C MET A 17 -0.62 -2.61 12.82
N GLY A 18 0.18 -2.65 13.89
CA GLY A 18 1.07 -1.55 14.24
C GLY A 18 2.40 -1.59 13.50
N TYR A 19 3.13 -0.46 13.48
CA TYR A 19 4.42 -0.38 12.80
C TYR A 19 5.48 -1.28 13.45
N ALA A 20 5.44 -1.46 14.77
CA ALA A 20 6.40 -2.31 15.48
C ALA A 20 6.25 -3.79 15.08
N GLU A 21 5.02 -4.24 14.86
CA GLU A 21 4.74 -5.59 14.37
C GLU A 21 5.14 -5.73 12.90
N TYR A 22 4.80 -4.73 12.08
CA TYR A 22 5.24 -4.65 10.69
C TYR A 22 6.76 -4.77 10.61
N CYS A 23 7.53 -3.97 11.35
CA CYS A 23 8.97 -3.99 11.18
C CYS A 23 9.66 -5.29 11.67
N ARG A 24 9.07 -5.99 12.65
CA ARG A 24 9.68 -7.17 13.28
C ARG A 24 9.44 -8.47 12.53
N ASN A 25 8.35 -8.60 11.78
CA ASN A 25 8.00 -9.81 11.05
C ASN A 25 8.12 -9.62 9.54
N LEU A 26 9.05 -10.33 8.90
CA LEU A 26 9.27 -10.26 7.46
C LEU A 26 8.03 -10.67 6.66
N ASP A 27 7.31 -11.70 7.09
CA ASP A 27 6.12 -12.20 6.36
C ASP A 27 5.02 -11.15 6.35
N ASN A 28 4.79 -10.49 7.50
CA ASN A 28 3.83 -9.40 7.58
C ASN A 28 4.23 -8.23 6.66
N ARG A 29 5.54 -7.92 6.56
CA ARG A 29 6.02 -6.88 5.63
C ARG A 29 5.76 -7.27 4.19
N MET A 30 6.08 -8.50 3.82
CA MET A 30 5.88 -8.99 2.46
C MET A 30 4.40 -8.95 2.06
N GLN A 31 3.49 -9.28 2.98
CA GLN A 31 2.04 -9.17 2.73
C GLN A 31 1.60 -7.73 2.48
N VAL A 32 2.06 -6.78 3.30
CA VAL A 32 1.75 -5.36 3.13
C VAL A 32 2.28 -4.84 1.79
N GLU A 33 3.54 -5.10 1.47
CA GLU A 33 4.17 -4.62 0.23
C GLU A 33 3.57 -5.26 -1.02
N LYS A 34 3.17 -6.54 -0.95
CA LYS A 34 2.46 -7.20 -2.05
C LYS A 34 1.13 -6.51 -2.35
N LYS A 35 0.32 -6.23 -1.32
CA LYS A 35 -0.96 -5.54 -1.49
C LYS A 35 -0.77 -4.12 -2.06
N ARG A 36 0.23 -3.39 -1.57
CA ARG A 36 0.59 -2.06 -2.11
C ARG A 36 0.96 -2.13 -3.60
N GLN A 37 1.69 -3.16 -4.02
CA GLN A 37 2.05 -3.34 -5.42
C GLN A 37 0.84 -3.67 -6.30
N GLU A 38 -0.09 -4.50 -5.80
CA GLU A 38 -1.34 -4.83 -6.49
C GLU A 38 -2.20 -3.58 -6.69
N GLU A 39 -2.41 -2.77 -5.65
CA GLU A 39 -3.15 -1.50 -5.71
C GLU A 39 -2.51 -0.52 -6.69
N TYR A 40 -1.18 -0.38 -6.66
CA TYR A 40 -0.46 0.46 -7.61
C TYR A 40 -0.67 0.03 -9.06
N ASN A 41 -0.62 -1.29 -9.33
CA ASN A 41 -0.82 -1.83 -10.67
C ASN A 41 -2.25 -1.59 -11.17
N GLN A 42 -3.26 -1.76 -10.30
CA GLN A 42 -4.66 -1.48 -10.62
C GLN A 42 -4.87 0.00 -10.96
N CYS A 43 -4.33 0.91 -10.14
CA CYS A 43 -4.39 2.34 -10.42
C CYS A 43 -3.71 2.70 -11.75
N LYS A 44 -2.56 2.09 -12.05
CA LYS A 44 -1.85 2.31 -13.31
C LYS A 44 -2.66 1.83 -14.51
N GLN A 45 -3.32 0.68 -14.41
CA GLN A 45 -4.22 0.17 -15.45
C GLN A 45 -5.40 1.11 -15.67
N LEU A 46 -6.06 1.54 -14.59
CA LEU A 46 -7.16 2.49 -14.65
C LEU A 46 -6.76 3.81 -15.33
N LEU A 47 -5.59 4.36 -14.97
CA LEU A 47 -5.08 5.58 -15.60
C LEU A 47 -4.83 5.38 -17.10
N ALA A 48 -4.23 4.26 -17.50
CA ALA A 48 -4.02 3.94 -18.91
C ALA A 48 -5.34 3.81 -19.69
N GLU A 49 -6.37 3.22 -19.08
CA GLU A 49 -7.71 3.13 -19.65
C GLU A 49 -8.35 4.51 -19.83
N ILE A 50 -8.27 5.37 -18.80
CA ILE A 50 -8.77 6.75 -18.85
C ILE A 50 -8.08 7.53 -19.97
N ASP A 51 -6.75 7.50 -20.02
CA ASP A 51 -5.96 8.17 -21.06
C ASP A 51 -6.37 7.66 -22.46
N SER A 52 -6.51 6.34 -22.64
CA SER A 52 -6.90 5.76 -23.93
C SER A 52 -8.31 6.17 -24.40
N ASN A 53 -9.19 6.56 -23.48
CA ASN A 53 -10.55 7.01 -23.78
C ASN A 53 -10.65 8.53 -23.93
N LEU A 54 -9.75 9.31 -23.32
CA LEU A 54 -9.68 10.76 -23.45
C LEU A 54 -9.04 11.21 -24.78
N PHE A 55 -8.13 10.41 -25.35
CA PHE A 55 -7.46 10.70 -26.61
C PHE A 55 -8.08 9.98 -27.83
N LYS A 56 -9.35 9.57 -27.74
CA LYS A 56 -10.18 9.11 -28.87
C LYS A 56 -11.13 10.20 -29.32
#